data_AF-A0A7K1LAC5-F1
#
_entry.id   AF-A0A7K1LAC5-F1
#
_cell.length_a   1.000
_cell.length_b   1.000
_cell.length_c   1.000
_cell.angle_alpha   90.00
_cell.angle_beta   90.00
_cell.angle_gamma   90.00
#
_symmetry.space_group_name_H-M   'P 1'
#
loop_
_entity.id
_entity.type
_entity.pdbx_description
1 polymer ?
#
loop_
_entity_poly.entity_id
_entity_poly.type
_entity_poly.pdbx_seq_one_letter_code
_entity_poly.pdbx_strand_id
1 'polypeptide(L)'
;MAKVTIGLRIGRNRDGKGVVPPRDTVELDRLSPRARALAQAIAASPGAGAGVIWLESTRPRGEMYTSGEEHAVYGDPARDGQPVRREWGAWDRFYADSPEDAYGYLERQAAKIPADWEIIGPDPHERVTEHEQPVEEWRASDVAEHMGIALPSVRPTLRRLGVRPYRHEPAPGGGVRAVYSAAAVRAAHANRPGRGARTDLKGHN
;
A
#
# COMPACT_ATOMS: atom_id res chain seq x y z
N MET A 1 16.57 1.07 -4.86
CA MET A 1 15.10 0.95 -4.86
C MET A 1 14.76 -0.52 -4.93
N ALA A 2 14.05 -1.05 -3.94
CA ALA A 2 13.67 -2.47 -3.93
C ALA A 2 12.52 -2.69 -4.93
N LYS A 3 12.68 -3.66 -5.82
CA LYS A 3 11.66 -4.06 -6.81
C LYS A 3 11.25 -5.50 -6.53
N VAL A 4 9.96 -5.77 -6.67
CA VAL A 4 9.43 -7.14 -6.61
C VAL A 4 8.54 -7.39 -7.82
N THR A 5 8.61 -8.60 -8.36
CA THR A 5 7.68 -9.05 -9.39
C THR A 5 6.51 -9.73 -8.71
N ILE A 6 5.30 -9.28 -9.04
CA ILE A 6 4.05 -9.83 -8.50
C ILE A 6 3.15 -10.29 -9.64
N GLY A 7 2.46 -11.40 -9.41
CA GLY A 7 1.34 -11.88 -10.19
C GLY A 7 0.05 -11.52 -9.47
N LEU A 8 -0.78 -10.68 -10.09
CA LEU A 8 -2.05 -10.26 -9.49
C LEU A 8 -3.09 -11.38 -9.56
N ARG A 9 -4.00 -11.46 -8.59
CA ARG A 9 -5.06 -12.48 -8.59
C ARG A 9 -6.02 -12.18 -9.73
N ILE A 10 -6.09 -13.09 -10.70
CA ILE A 10 -6.87 -12.90 -11.92
C ILE A 10 -8.37 -12.88 -11.63
N GLY A 11 -9.04 -11.86 -12.16
CA GLY A 11 -10.44 -11.93 -12.55
C GLY A 11 -10.61 -12.45 -13.98
N ARG A 12 -11.77 -13.03 -14.30
CA ARG A 12 -12.14 -13.29 -15.70
C ARG A 12 -12.13 -11.99 -16.51
N ASN A 13 -11.83 -12.00 -17.80
CA ASN A 13 -12.04 -10.83 -18.66
C ASN A 13 -13.54 -10.43 -18.71
N ARG A 14 -13.87 -9.34 -19.42
CA ARG A 14 -15.28 -8.92 -19.62
C ARG A 14 -16.17 -10.03 -20.19
N ASP A 15 -15.61 -10.94 -20.98
CA ASP A 15 -16.32 -12.08 -21.58
C ASP A 15 -16.44 -13.30 -20.64
N GLY A 16 -15.97 -13.21 -19.40
CA GLY A 16 -15.98 -14.32 -18.46
C GLY A 16 -14.87 -15.37 -18.70
N LYS A 17 -13.92 -15.14 -19.61
CA LYS A 17 -12.81 -16.05 -19.88
C LYS A 17 -11.68 -15.85 -18.87
N GLY A 18 -11.08 -16.96 -18.42
CA GLY A 18 -9.84 -16.90 -17.64
C GLY A 18 -8.70 -16.36 -18.51
N VAL A 19 -7.96 -15.38 -18.01
CA VAL A 19 -6.75 -14.84 -18.64
C VAL A 19 -5.55 -15.23 -17.80
N VAL A 20 -4.35 -15.27 -18.35
CA VAL A 20 -3.10 -15.44 -17.57
C VAL A 20 -2.85 -14.19 -16.70
N PRO A 21 -2.36 -14.30 -15.46
CA PRO A 21 -2.17 -13.12 -14.63
C PRO A 21 -1.10 -12.26 -15.25
N PRO A 22 -1.33 -10.95 -15.43
CA PRO A 22 -0.23 -10.06 -15.72
C PRO A 22 0.77 -10.15 -14.55
N ARG A 23 2.03 -10.32 -14.91
CA ARG A 23 3.14 -10.16 -13.98
C ARG A 23 3.64 -8.75 -14.13
N ASP A 24 3.59 -7.99 -13.04
CA ASP A 24 4.09 -6.63 -13.00
C ASP A 24 5.26 -6.53 -12.05
N THR A 25 6.19 -5.62 -12.37
CA THR A 25 7.29 -5.27 -11.47
C THR A 25 6.93 -3.98 -10.75
N VAL A 26 6.79 -4.06 -9.44
CA VAL A 26 6.45 -2.91 -8.59
C VAL A 26 7.67 -2.44 -7.79
N GLU A 27 7.84 -1.13 -7.72
CA GLU A 27 8.82 -0.46 -6.87
C GLU A 27 8.21 -0.27 -5.49
N LEU A 28 8.74 -0.99 -4.49
CA LEU A 28 8.20 -1.00 -3.12
C LEU A 28 8.20 0.39 -2.46
N ASP A 29 9.08 1.26 -2.92
CA ASP A 29 9.24 2.63 -2.43
C ASP A 29 8.06 3.55 -2.82
N ARG A 30 7.28 3.16 -3.84
CA ARG A 30 6.10 3.90 -4.30
C ARG A 30 4.81 3.53 -3.56
N LEU A 31 4.84 2.43 -2.80
CA LEU A 31 3.70 1.91 -2.07
C LEU A 31 3.69 2.44 -0.64
N SER A 32 2.49 2.61 -0.09
CA SER A 32 2.28 2.75 1.35
C SER A 32 2.88 1.54 2.08
N PRO A 33 3.26 1.67 3.36
CA PRO A 33 3.86 0.57 4.13
C PRO A 33 3.02 -0.71 4.06
N ARG A 34 1.70 -0.56 4.17
CA ARG A 34 0.77 -1.69 4.12
C ARG A 34 0.68 -2.33 2.73
N ALA A 35 0.61 -1.52 1.67
CA ALA A 35 0.62 -2.02 0.30
C ALA A 35 1.96 -2.66 -0.07
N ARG A 36 3.06 -2.17 0.50
CA ARG A 36 4.39 -2.77 0.39
C ARG A 36 4.44 -4.14 1.05
N ALA A 37 4.01 -4.25 2.31
CA ALA A 37 3.94 -5.55 3.00
C ALA A 37 3.09 -6.55 2.21
N LEU A 38 1.97 -6.08 1.62
CA LEU A 38 1.14 -6.90 0.74
C LEU A 38 1.89 -7.34 -0.53
N ALA A 39 2.58 -6.42 -1.20
CA ALA A 39 3.36 -6.73 -2.40
C ALA A 39 4.49 -7.72 -2.11
N GLN A 40 5.18 -7.59 -0.97
CA GLN A 40 6.21 -8.52 -0.52
C GLN A 40 5.62 -9.90 -0.23
N ALA A 41 4.47 -9.96 0.46
CA ALA A 41 3.78 -11.21 0.74
C ALA A 41 3.33 -11.94 -0.54
N ILE A 42 2.85 -11.19 -1.55
CA ILE A 42 2.53 -11.74 -2.87
C ILE A 42 3.78 -12.25 -3.58
N ALA A 43 4.87 -11.46 -3.57
CA ALA A 43 6.13 -11.85 -4.21
C ALA A 43 6.77 -13.09 -3.56
N ALA A 44 6.62 -13.25 -2.24
CA ALA A 44 7.07 -14.42 -1.50
C ALA A 44 6.18 -15.66 -1.71
N SER A 45 4.95 -15.48 -2.23
CA SER A 45 4.04 -16.59 -2.46
C SER A 45 4.55 -17.51 -3.57
N PRO A 46 4.34 -18.84 -3.50
CA PRO A 46 4.70 -19.75 -4.57
C PRO A 46 4.11 -19.31 -5.93
N GLY A 47 4.98 -19.19 -6.94
CA GLY A 47 4.58 -18.69 -8.28
C GLY A 47 4.42 -17.16 -8.37
N ALA A 48 4.75 -16.43 -7.30
CA ALA A 48 4.60 -14.99 -7.14
C ALA A 48 3.16 -14.48 -7.31
N GLY A 49 2.16 -15.36 -7.19
CA GLY A 49 0.75 -15.00 -7.34
C GLY A 49 0.13 -14.52 -6.03
N ALA A 50 -0.94 -13.73 -6.10
CA ALA A 50 -1.79 -13.40 -4.94
C ALA A 50 -2.60 -14.63 -4.48
N GLY A 51 -1.88 -15.57 -3.88
CA GLY A 51 -2.37 -16.80 -3.28
C GLY A 51 -3.00 -16.55 -1.92
N VAL A 52 -2.84 -17.53 -1.02
CA VAL A 52 -3.24 -17.38 0.38
C VAL A 52 -2.25 -16.44 1.05
N ILE A 53 -2.74 -15.30 1.55
CA ILE A 53 -1.95 -14.38 2.37
C ILE A 53 -2.54 -14.40 3.77
N TRP A 54 -1.72 -14.66 4.78
CA TRP A 54 -2.12 -14.68 6.16
C TRP A 54 -2.01 -13.31 6.79
N LEU A 55 -2.99 -13.01 7.64
CA LEU A 55 -3.05 -11.80 8.45
C LEU A 55 -3.03 -12.21 9.92
N GLU A 56 -2.42 -11.38 10.76
CA GLU A 56 -2.46 -11.50 12.21
C GLU A 56 -3.13 -10.26 12.80
N SER A 57 -4.04 -10.41 13.75
CA SER A 57 -4.52 -9.24 14.48
C SER A 57 -3.53 -8.81 15.55
N THR A 58 -3.39 -7.49 15.70
CA THR A 58 -2.68 -6.87 16.82
C THR A 58 -3.48 -6.97 18.12
N ARG A 59 -4.78 -7.23 18.04
CA ARG A 59 -5.63 -7.49 19.20
C ARG A 59 -5.61 -8.97 19.56
N PRO A 60 -5.52 -9.30 20.85
CA PRO A 60 -5.59 -10.68 21.30
C PRO A 60 -7.00 -11.24 21.10
N ARG A 61 -7.12 -12.56 20.96
CA ARG A 61 -8.39 -13.25 20.66
C ARG A 61 -9.53 -12.87 21.60
N GLY A 62 -9.25 -12.72 22.90
CA GLY A 62 -10.26 -12.35 23.89
C GLY A 62 -10.89 -10.98 23.63
N GLU A 63 -10.19 -10.07 22.94
CA GLU A 63 -10.70 -8.74 22.59
C GLU A 63 -11.48 -8.69 21.27
N MET A 64 -11.59 -9.83 20.56
CA MET A 64 -12.35 -9.90 19.30
C MET A 64 -13.85 -10.09 19.50
N TYR A 65 -14.25 -10.55 20.68
CA TYR A 65 -15.66 -10.75 21.01
C TYR A 65 -16.36 -9.40 21.13
N THR A 66 -17.59 -9.33 20.61
CA THR A 66 -18.35 -8.06 20.59
C THR A 66 -18.95 -7.73 21.94
N SER A 67 -19.12 -8.73 22.81
CA SER A 67 -19.66 -8.57 24.16
C SER A 67 -19.04 -9.59 25.14
N GLY A 68 -19.16 -9.29 26.43
CA GLY A 68 -18.76 -10.21 27.50
C GLY A 68 -19.63 -11.48 27.54
N GLU A 69 -20.89 -11.42 27.10
CA GLU A 69 -21.76 -12.60 27.00
C GLU A 69 -21.29 -13.55 25.90
N GLU A 70 -20.91 -13.01 24.73
CA GLU A 70 -20.35 -13.80 23.63
C GLU A 70 -19.03 -14.46 24.06
N HIS A 71 -18.20 -13.71 24.78
CA HIS A 71 -16.95 -14.23 25.37
C HIS A 71 -17.22 -15.31 26.43
N ALA A 72 -18.25 -15.19 27.26
CA ALA A 72 -18.58 -16.21 28.25
C ALA A 72 -19.04 -17.54 27.61
N VAL A 73 -19.66 -17.48 26.43
CA VAL A 73 -20.16 -18.66 25.72
C VAL A 73 -19.09 -19.30 24.84
N TYR A 74 -18.28 -18.49 24.14
CA TYR A 74 -17.36 -18.95 23.09
C TYR A 74 -15.88 -18.67 23.38
N GLY A 75 -15.57 -17.96 24.46
CA GLY A 75 -14.21 -17.65 24.88
C GLY A 75 -13.46 -18.88 25.33
N ASP A 76 -12.14 -18.83 25.15
CA ASP A 76 -11.23 -19.83 25.68
C ASP A 76 -10.11 -19.07 26.41
N PRO A 77 -10.14 -19.03 27.75
CA PRO A 77 -9.15 -18.31 28.54
C PRO A 77 -7.69 -18.70 28.22
N ALA A 78 -7.46 -19.94 27.77
CA ALA A 78 -6.11 -20.40 27.38
C ALA A 78 -5.64 -19.79 26.06
N ARG A 79 -6.56 -19.30 25.22
CA ARG A 79 -6.30 -18.71 23.90
C ARG A 79 -6.58 -17.22 23.83
N ASP A 80 -7.21 -16.64 24.84
CA ASP A 80 -7.61 -15.23 24.81
C ASP A 80 -6.42 -14.29 24.59
N GLY A 81 -5.25 -14.60 25.16
CA GLY A 81 -4.02 -13.83 24.95
C GLY A 81 -3.30 -14.10 23.63
N GLN A 82 -3.76 -15.06 22.82
CA GLN A 82 -3.11 -15.41 21.56
C GLN A 82 -3.57 -14.48 20.43
N PRO A 83 -2.68 -14.15 19.47
CA PRO A 83 -3.07 -13.40 18.29
C PRO A 83 -4.04 -14.22 17.43
N VAL A 84 -4.99 -13.54 16.79
CA VAL A 84 -5.90 -14.17 15.83
C VAL A 84 -5.26 -14.13 14.45
N ARG A 85 -5.12 -15.30 13.82
CA ARG A 85 -4.67 -15.42 12.43
C ARG A 85 -5.83 -15.79 11.52
N ARG A 86 -5.84 -15.24 10.30
CA ARG A 86 -6.78 -15.65 9.26
C ARG A 86 -6.21 -15.46 7.87
N GLU A 87 -6.74 -16.21 6.92
CA GLU A 87 -6.49 -15.99 5.51
C GLU A 87 -7.19 -14.72 5.00
N TRP A 88 -6.47 -13.94 4.21
CA TRP A 88 -7.02 -12.81 3.47
C TRP A 88 -7.75 -13.30 2.22
N GLY A 89 -9.08 -13.35 2.32
CA GLY A 89 -9.96 -13.79 1.23
C GLY A 89 -10.62 -12.67 0.43
N ALA A 90 -10.59 -11.41 0.90
CA ALA A 90 -11.40 -10.32 0.34
C ALA A 90 -10.73 -9.60 -0.84
N TRP A 91 -10.05 -10.35 -1.71
CA TRP A 91 -9.43 -9.84 -2.93
C TRP A 91 -10.47 -9.31 -3.91
N ASP A 92 -10.27 -8.09 -4.42
CA ASP A 92 -10.96 -7.68 -5.63
C ASP A 92 -10.34 -8.37 -6.85
N ARG A 93 -11.19 -8.61 -7.84
CA ARG A 93 -10.74 -9.09 -9.15
C ARG A 93 -9.89 -8.01 -9.82
N PHE A 94 -8.69 -8.37 -10.24
CA PHE A 94 -7.92 -7.56 -11.18
C PHE A 94 -8.26 -8.01 -12.61
N TYR A 95 -8.75 -7.07 -13.41
CA TYR A 95 -9.11 -7.32 -14.80
C TYR A 95 -7.93 -6.91 -15.70
N ALA A 96 -7.62 -7.72 -16.72
CA ALA A 96 -6.52 -7.43 -17.64
C ALA A 96 -6.72 -6.14 -18.45
N ASP A 97 -7.97 -5.73 -18.65
CA ASP A 97 -8.37 -4.47 -19.28
C ASP A 97 -8.65 -3.34 -18.27
N SER A 98 -8.33 -3.55 -17.00
CA SER A 98 -8.45 -2.52 -15.99
C SER A 98 -7.54 -1.34 -16.34
N PRO A 99 -8.03 -0.10 -16.32
CA PRO A 99 -7.18 1.08 -16.48
C PRO A 99 -6.30 1.35 -15.25
N GLU A 100 -6.54 0.62 -14.14
CA GLU A 100 -5.76 0.73 -12.92
C GLU A 100 -4.46 -0.09 -13.02
N ASP A 101 -3.35 0.53 -12.62
CA ASP A 101 -2.05 -0.13 -12.55
C ASP A 101 -1.89 -1.00 -11.28
N ALA A 102 -0.83 -1.81 -11.24
CA ALA A 102 -0.54 -2.68 -10.10
C ALA A 102 -0.40 -1.89 -8.78
N TYR A 103 0.10 -0.65 -8.82
CA TYR A 103 0.25 0.20 -7.64
C TYR A 103 -1.11 0.59 -7.05
N GLY A 104 -2.02 1.12 -7.88
CA GLY A 104 -3.37 1.48 -7.47
C GLY A 104 -4.14 0.28 -6.93
N TYR A 105 -4.01 -0.88 -7.60
CA TYR A 105 -4.63 -2.12 -7.15
C TYR A 105 -4.14 -2.53 -5.75
N LEU A 106 -2.82 -2.56 -5.52
CA LEU A 106 -2.24 -2.94 -4.22
C LEU A 106 -2.67 -1.98 -3.11
N GLU A 107 -2.69 -0.67 -3.36
CA GLU A 107 -3.16 0.32 -2.39
C GLU A 107 -4.62 0.10 -2.03
N ARG A 108 -5.49 -0.16 -3.02
CA ARG A 108 -6.89 -0.49 -2.76
C ARG A 108 -7.03 -1.76 -1.95
N GLN A 109 -6.30 -2.83 -2.29
CA GLN A 109 -6.37 -4.10 -1.55
C GLN A 109 -5.89 -3.93 -0.11
N ALA A 110 -4.76 -3.25 0.09
CA ALA A 110 -4.21 -2.98 1.41
C ALA A 110 -5.16 -2.15 2.28
N ALA A 111 -5.87 -1.18 1.69
CA ALA A 111 -6.85 -0.35 2.40
C ALA A 111 -8.07 -1.13 2.91
N LYS A 112 -8.37 -2.31 2.34
CA LYS A 112 -9.48 -3.17 2.80
C LYS A 112 -9.11 -4.00 4.03
N ILE A 113 -7.82 -4.15 4.32
CA ILE A 113 -7.36 -4.92 5.48
C ILE A 113 -7.59 -4.06 6.74
N PRO A 114 -8.24 -4.57 7.80
CA PRO A 114 -8.59 -3.73 8.95
C PRO A 114 -7.35 -3.18 9.68
N ALA A 115 -7.45 -1.97 10.23
CA ALA A 115 -6.31 -1.25 10.80
C ALA A 115 -5.52 -2.05 11.86
N ASP A 116 -6.22 -2.86 12.65
CA ASP A 116 -5.73 -3.74 13.71
C ASP A 116 -5.25 -5.12 13.21
N TRP A 117 -4.94 -5.25 11.93
CA TRP A 117 -4.40 -6.46 11.32
C TRP A 117 -3.10 -6.19 10.59
N GLU A 118 -2.11 -7.03 10.81
CA GLU A 118 -0.81 -7.04 10.14
C GLU A 118 -0.78 -8.12 9.06
N ILE A 119 0.02 -7.89 8.02
CA ILE A 119 0.24 -8.88 6.96
C ILE A 119 1.43 -9.74 7.38
N ILE A 120 1.21 -11.05 7.49
CA ILE A 120 2.26 -12.00 7.85
C ILE A 120 3.03 -12.40 6.60
N GLY A 121 2.34 -12.90 5.57
CA GLY A 121 3.00 -13.56 4.45
C GLY A 121 2.17 -14.69 3.85
N PRO A 122 2.76 -15.50 2.96
CA PRO A 122 2.12 -16.70 2.43
C PRO A 122 2.07 -17.86 3.44
N ASP A 123 2.95 -17.88 4.44
CA ASP A 123 3.00 -18.86 5.52
C ASP A 123 2.49 -18.22 6.83
N PRO A 124 1.55 -18.83 7.57
CA PRO A 124 1.07 -18.29 8.85
C PRO A 124 2.11 -18.30 9.98
N HIS A 125 3.24 -18.99 9.81
CA HIS A 125 4.29 -19.16 10.81
C HIS A 125 5.53 -18.30 10.50
N GLU A 126 5.68 -17.83 9.25
CA GLU A 126 6.82 -17.03 8.82
C GLU A 126 6.36 -15.62 8.43
N ARG A 127 6.71 -14.63 9.26
CA ARG A 127 6.51 -13.22 8.91
C ARG A 127 7.50 -12.84 7.82
N VAL A 128 6.99 -12.44 6.67
CA VAL A 128 7.75 -11.75 5.62
C VAL A 128 8.34 -10.51 6.26
N THR A 129 9.65 -10.54 6.48
CA THR A 129 10.36 -9.45 7.11
C THR A 129 10.15 -8.23 6.23
N GLU A 130 9.49 -7.19 6.75
CA GLU A 130 9.44 -5.91 6.07
C GLU A 130 10.90 -5.51 5.83
N HIS A 131 11.31 -5.39 4.56
CA HIS A 131 12.59 -4.75 4.27
C HIS A 131 12.55 -3.36 4.89
N GLU A 132 13.22 -3.23 6.04
CA GLU A 132 13.33 -2.01 6.82
C GLU A 132 13.83 -0.93 5.86
N GLN A 133 12.95 0.00 5.50
CA GLN A 133 13.41 1.14 4.74
C GLN A 133 14.24 2.00 5.66
N PRO A 134 15.35 2.60 5.18
CA PRO A 134 15.83 3.80 5.81
C PRO A 134 14.68 4.81 5.73
N VAL A 135 14.07 5.07 6.89
CA VAL A 135 12.91 5.94 7.09
C VAL A 135 13.37 7.39 6.94
N GLU A 136 13.87 7.75 5.76
CA GLU A 136 14.14 9.13 5.43
C GLU A 136 12.78 9.81 5.26
N GLU A 137 12.38 10.52 6.31
CA GLU A 137 11.13 11.23 6.40
C GLU A 137 11.31 12.66 5.93
N TRP A 138 10.49 13.06 4.97
CA TRP A 138 10.45 14.42 4.47
C TRP A 138 9.22 15.15 4.94
N ARG A 139 9.42 16.38 5.41
CA ARG A 139 8.35 17.35 5.65
C ARG A 139 8.04 18.07 4.34
N ALA A 140 6.95 18.82 4.34
CA ALA A 140 6.57 19.61 3.17
C ALA A 140 7.67 20.58 2.71
N SER A 141 8.51 21.10 3.63
CA SER A 141 9.70 21.92 3.31
C SER A 141 10.69 21.17 2.43
N ASP A 142 11.05 19.96 2.85
CA ASP A 142 12.07 19.14 2.19
C ASP A 142 11.58 18.69 0.82
N VAL A 143 10.27 18.39 0.71
CA VAL A 143 9.61 18.13 -0.56
C VAL A 143 9.62 19.36 -1.48
N ALA A 144 9.30 20.55 -0.94
CA ALA A 144 9.26 21.79 -1.71
C ALA A 144 10.63 22.10 -2.32
N GLU A 145 11.68 21.96 -1.51
CA GLU A 145 13.08 22.11 -1.92
C GLU A 145 13.45 21.09 -2.99
N HIS A 146 13.20 19.80 -2.74
CA HIS A 146 13.53 18.73 -3.69
C HIS A 146 12.83 18.87 -5.04
N MET A 147 11.55 19.28 -5.03
CA MET A 147 10.74 19.40 -6.25
C MET A 147 10.88 20.76 -6.94
N GLY A 148 11.57 21.73 -6.32
CA GLY A 148 11.68 23.10 -6.82
C GLY A 148 10.32 23.80 -6.96
N ILE A 149 9.41 23.60 -6.00
CA ILE A 149 8.07 24.20 -6.00
C ILE A 149 7.81 25.00 -4.72
N ALA A 150 6.88 25.95 -4.77
CA ALA A 150 6.47 26.69 -3.58
C ALA A 150 5.82 25.75 -2.54
N LEU A 151 6.11 25.96 -1.25
CA LEU A 151 5.61 25.14 -0.14
C LEU A 151 4.07 24.92 -0.17
N PRO A 152 3.21 25.94 -0.42
CA PRO A 152 1.77 25.73 -0.54
C PRO A 152 1.34 24.82 -1.70
N SER A 153 2.20 24.65 -2.72
CA SER A 153 1.95 23.81 -3.90
C SER A 153 2.32 22.35 -3.69
N VAL A 154 3.01 21.99 -2.61
CA VAL A 154 3.45 20.62 -2.33
C VAL A 154 2.28 19.66 -2.26
N ARG A 155 1.30 19.93 -1.39
CA ARG A 155 0.19 19.01 -1.13
C ARG A 155 -0.69 18.79 -2.38
N PRO A 156 -1.11 19.83 -3.14
CA PRO A 156 -1.80 19.63 -4.41
C PRO A 156 -0.98 18.83 -5.44
N THR A 157 0.33 19.08 -5.51
CA THR A 157 1.22 18.40 -6.48
C THR A 157 1.37 16.93 -6.12
N LEU A 158 1.70 16.61 -4.87
CA LEU A 158 1.81 15.23 -4.40
C LEU A 158 0.50 14.46 -4.57
N ARG A 159 -0.65 15.08 -4.26
CA ARG A 159 -1.97 14.48 -4.50
C ARG A 159 -2.18 14.13 -5.97
N ARG A 160 -1.79 15.01 -6.90
CA ARG A 160 -1.87 14.74 -8.35
C ARG A 160 -0.93 13.62 -8.79
N LEU A 161 0.22 13.50 -8.14
CA LEU A 161 1.20 12.43 -8.37
C LEU A 161 0.87 11.14 -7.61
N GLY A 162 -0.26 11.08 -6.90
CA GLY A 162 -0.67 9.91 -6.12
C GLY A 162 0.08 9.70 -4.80
N VAL A 163 0.98 10.61 -4.40
CA VAL A 163 1.72 10.49 -3.14
C VAL A 163 0.85 10.96 -1.97
N ARG A 164 0.67 10.08 -0.99
CA ARG A 164 -0.02 10.37 0.26
C ARG A 164 0.97 10.58 1.40
N PRO A 165 0.62 11.38 2.43
CA PRO A 165 1.41 11.45 3.64
C PRO A 165 1.47 10.08 4.31
N TYR A 166 2.68 9.69 4.73
CA TYR A 166 2.94 8.47 5.49
C TYR A 166 2.34 8.56 6.90
N ARG A 167 2.54 9.71 7.56
CA ARG A 167 1.94 10.01 8.86
C ARG A 167 1.74 11.50 9.03
N HIS A 168 1.14 11.83 10.16
CA HIS A 168 0.92 13.19 10.62
C HIS A 168 1.58 13.36 11.98
N GLU A 169 2.31 14.45 12.19
CA GLU A 169 2.98 14.73 13.46
C GLU A 169 2.58 16.10 14.03
N PRO A 170 2.61 16.30 15.36
CA PRO A 170 2.34 17.59 15.97
C PRO A 170 3.33 18.65 15.49
N ALA A 171 2.83 19.83 15.14
CA ALA A 171 3.68 20.96 14.77
C ALA A 171 4.10 21.77 16.01
N PRO A 172 5.31 22.36 16.06
CA PRO A 172 5.80 23.16 17.19
C PRO A 172 4.96 24.40 17.58
N GLY A 173 3.95 24.78 16.81
CA GLY A 173 3.04 25.91 17.08
C GLY A 173 1.59 25.51 17.29
N GLY A 174 1.33 24.23 17.58
CA GLY A 174 -0.02 23.67 17.54
C GLY A 174 -0.43 23.26 16.13
N GLY A 175 -1.39 22.34 16.04
CA GLY A 175 -1.81 21.73 14.78
C GLY A 175 -0.95 20.54 14.36
N VAL A 176 -1.16 20.10 13.12
CA VAL A 176 -0.65 18.83 12.60
C VAL A 176 0.05 19.08 11.27
N ARG A 177 1.24 18.53 11.08
CA ARG A 177 1.98 18.57 9.81
C ARG A 177 2.10 17.18 9.21
N ALA A 178 2.03 17.14 7.88
CA ALA A 178 2.19 15.91 7.10
C ALA A 178 3.66 15.52 6.97
N VAL A 179 3.94 14.23 7.12
CA VAL A 179 5.24 13.60 6.89
C VAL A 179 5.12 12.65 5.70
N TYR A 180 6.08 12.72 4.80
CA TYR A 180 6.13 11.96 3.56
C TYR A 180 7.34 11.02 3.56
N SER A 181 7.24 9.91 2.83
CA SER A 181 8.41 9.11 2.50
C SER A 181 9.26 9.84 1.45
N ALA A 182 10.53 10.10 1.74
CA ALA A 182 11.47 10.68 0.79
C ALA A 182 11.57 9.84 -0.50
N ALA A 183 11.50 8.51 -0.36
CA ALA A 183 11.58 7.59 -1.48
C ALA A 183 10.34 7.71 -2.39
N ALA A 184 9.13 7.76 -1.80
CA ALA A 184 7.89 7.95 -2.55
C ALA A 184 7.87 9.29 -3.31
N VAL A 185 8.35 10.37 -2.67
CA VAL A 185 8.44 11.69 -3.30
C VAL A 185 9.43 11.69 -4.46
N ARG A 186 10.64 11.13 -4.27
CA ARG A 186 11.64 11.00 -5.35
C ARG A 186 11.09 10.21 -6.54
N ALA A 187 10.46 9.07 -6.29
CA ALA A 187 9.89 8.24 -7.34
C ALA A 187 8.76 8.96 -8.11
N ALA A 188 7.88 9.67 -7.40
CA ALA A 188 6.83 10.47 -8.02
C ALA A 188 7.38 11.66 -8.82
N HIS A 189 8.44 12.30 -8.33
CA HIS A 189 9.10 13.39 -9.03
C HIS A 189 9.77 12.93 -10.33
N ALA A 190 10.48 11.78 -10.29
CA ALA A 190 11.11 11.18 -11.46
C ALA A 190 10.11 10.79 -12.56
N ASN A 191 8.91 10.33 -12.17
CA ASN A 191 7.84 9.93 -13.10
C ASN A 191 6.89 11.08 -13.47
N ARG A 192 7.20 12.31 -13.08
CA ARG A 192 6.34 13.46 -13.39
C ARG A 192 6.22 13.57 -14.91
N PRO A 193 5.00 13.62 -15.48
CA PRO A 193 4.85 13.88 -16.90
C PRO A 193 5.59 15.18 -17.20
N GLY A 194 6.61 15.10 -18.06
CA GLY A 194 7.37 16.27 -18.45
C GLY A 194 6.39 17.36 -18.84
N ARG A 195 6.67 18.63 -18.49
CA ARG A 195 5.95 19.76 -19.09
C ARG A 195 6.14 19.58 -20.59
N GLY A 196 5.14 19.01 -21.26
CA GLY A 196 5.18 18.78 -22.69
C GLY A 196 5.67 20.07 -23.32
N ALA A 197 6.67 19.96 -24.21
CA ALA A 197 7.11 21.08 -25.01
C ALA A 197 5.84 21.78 -25.51
N ARG A 198 5.64 23.03 -25.08
CA ARG A 198 4.47 23.83 -25.45
C ARG A 198 4.43 23.87 -26.98
N THR A 199 3.62 23.00 -27.58
CA THR A 199 3.44 22.89 -29.03
C THR A 199 2.57 24.02 -29.57
N ASP A 200 2.13 24.96 -28.73
CA ASP A 200 1.29 26.10 -29.08
C ASP A 200 2.06 27.32 -29.61
N LEU A 201 3.40 27.25 -29.78
CA LEU A 201 4.19 28.35 -30.37
C LEU A 201 4.60 28.09 -31.83
N LYS A 202 3.62 27.86 -32.71
CA LYS A 202 3.72 28.17 -34.15
C LYS A 202 2.56 29.13 -34.41
N GLY A 203 2.76 30.44 -34.38
CA GLY A 203 3.42 31.16 -35.48
C GLY A 203 2.40 31.46 -36.58
N HIS A 204 1.39 32.28 -36.29
CA HIS A 204 0.64 32.99 -37.32
C HIS A 204 1.31 34.37 -37.49
N ASN A 205 2.24 34.43 -38.44
CA ASN A 205 2.58 35.67 -39.15
C ASN A 205 1.88 35.60 -40.51
#